data_AF-Q003V4-F1
#
_entry.id   AF-Q003V4-F1
#
_cell.length_a   1.000
_cell.length_b   1.000
_cell.length_c   1.000
_cell.angle_alpha   90.00
_cell.angle_beta   90.00
_cell.angle_gamma   90.00
#
_symmetry.space_group_name_H-M   'P 1'
#
loop_
_entity.id
_entity.type
_entity.pdbx_description
1 polymer ?
#
loop_
_entity_poly.entity_id
_entity_poly.type
_entity_poly.pdbx_seq_one_letter_code
_entity_poly.pdbx_strand_id
1 'polypeptide(L)' 'IMSDKRNVILFSVFDKNRSWYLTENIQRFLPNPAGVQLEDPEFQASNIMH' A
#
# COMPACT_ATOMS: atom_id res chain seq x y z
N ILE A 1 -38.75 6.71 12.64
CA ILE A 1 -37.47 7.31 13.08
C ILE A 1 -36.42 6.91 12.06
N MET A 2 -36.08 7.84 11.16
CA MET A 2 -35.10 7.59 10.11
C MET A 2 -33.69 7.68 10.71
N SER A 3 -32.83 6.73 10.33
CA SER A 3 -31.47 6.58 10.84
C SER A 3 -30.60 7.79 10.45
N ASP A 4 -30.06 8.52 11.43
CA ASP A 4 -29.06 9.56 11.23
C ASP A 4 -27.66 8.93 11.07
N LYS A 5 -27.48 8.14 10.02
CA LYS A 5 -26.20 7.48 9.70
C LYS A 5 -25.48 8.25 8.62
N ARG A 6 -24.41 8.95 9.00
CA ARG A 6 -23.45 9.56 8.06
C ARG A 6 -22.30 8.58 7.81
N ASN A 7 -22.12 8.21 6.54
CA ASN A 7 -20.98 7.41 6.09
C ASN A 7 -20.07 8.29 5.23
N VAL A 8 -18.77 8.12 5.38
CA VAL A 8 -17.77 8.72 4.49
C VAL A 8 -16.99 7.57 3.87
N ILE A 9 -16.97 7.52 2.54
CA ILE A 9 -16.26 6.51 1.77
C ILE A 9 -15.26 7.25 0.89
N LEU A 10 -14.01 6.78 0.90
CA LEU A 10 -12.96 7.29 0.03
C LEU A 10 -12.56 6.19 -0.95
N PHE A 11 -12.79 6.47 -2.24
CA PHE A 11 -12.24 5.67 -3.33
C PHE A 11 -10.95 6.34 -3.78
N SER A 12 -9.83 5.63 -3.67
CA SER A 12 -8.53 6.15 -4.08
C SER A 12 -7.58 5.00 -4.33
N VAL A 13 -6.68 5.21 -5.29
CA VAL A 13 -5.53 4.33 -5.46
C VAL A 13 -4.42 4.81 -4.54
N PHE A 14 -3.94 3.96 -3.64
CA PHE A 14 -2.82 4.24 -2.77
C PHE A 14 -1.56 3.54 -3.30
N ASP A 15 -0.67 4.34 -3.89
CA ASP A 15 0.64 3.89 -4.35
C ASP A 15 1.64 3.84 -3.19
N LYS A 16 1.90 2.63 -2.65
CA LYS A 16 2.83 2.44 -1.52
C LYS A 16 4.29 2.62 -1.93
N ASN A 17 4.63 2.58 -3.21
CA ASN A 17 6.00 2.83 -3.68
C ASN A 17 6.45 4.28 -3.38
N ARG A 18 5.50 5.21 -3.19
CA ARG A 18 5.77 6.62 -2.87
C ARG A 18 5.65 6.94 -1.37
N SER A 19 5.36 5.93 -0.56
CA SER A 19 5.22 6.10 0.88
C SER A 19 6.57 6.39 1.51
N TRP A 20 6.62 7.32 2.46
CA TRP A 20 7.81 7.52 3.30
C TRP A 20 8.21 6.25 4.06
N TYR A 21 7.25 5.35 4.32
CA TYR A 21 7.45 4.10 5.04
C TYR A 21 7.79 2.89 4.15
N LEU A 22 8.15 3.11 2.88
CA LEU A 22 8.42 2.00 1.96
C LEU A 22 9.52 1.07 2.49
N THR A 23 10.64 1.64 2.95
CA THR A 23 11.80 0.90 3.46
C THR A 23 11.44 0.09 4.69
N GLU A 24 10.72 0.68 5.64
CA GLU A 24 10.28 0.02 6.88
C GLU A 24 9.32 -1.12 6.58
N ASN A 25 8.40 -0.94 5.64
CA ASN A 25 7.47 -1.98 5.22
C ASN A 25 8.20 -3.15 4.56
N ILE A 26 9.19 -2.87 3.70
CA ILE A 26 10.04 -3.90 3.09
C ILE A 26 10.75 -4.73 4.16
N GLN A 27 11.38 -4.06 5.14
CA GLN A 27 12.09 -4.75 6.23
C GLN A 27 11.17 -5.56 7.13
N ARG A 28 9.94 -5.08 7.35
CA ARG A 28 9.00 -5.71 8.28
C ARG A 28 8.23 -6.88 7.68
N PHE A 29 7.86 -6.80 6.40
CA PHE A 29 6.88 -7.71 5.82
C PHE A 29 7.44 -8.68 4.78
N LEU A 30 8.64 -8.42 4.22
CA LEU A 30 9.24 -9.36 3.27
C LEU A 30 10.07 -10.43 3.99
N PRO A 31 9.97 -11.72 3.57
CA PRO A 31 10.81 -12.79 4.11
C PRO A 31 12.30 -12.61 3.81
N ASN A 32 12.63 -11.97 2.69
CA ASN A 32 14.00 -11.63 2.29
C ASN A 32 14.09 -10.18 1.78
N PRO A 33 14.21 -9.19 2.69
CA PRO A 33 14.23 -7.78 2.32
C PRO A 33 15.43 -7.39 1.44
N ALA A 34 16.58 -8.05 1.64
CA ALA A 34 17.82 -7.77 0.91
C ALA A 34 17.79 -8.24 -0.55
N GLY A 35 16.89 -9.16 -0.89
CA GLY A 35 16.72 -9.69 -2.24
C GLY A 35 15.70 -8.94 -3.11
N VAL A 36 15.05 -7.90 -2.58
CA VAL A 36 14.02 -7.18 -3.32
C VAL A 36 14.65 -6.31 -4.41
N GLN A 37 14.06 -6.37 -5.60
CA GLN A 37 14.39 -5.47 -6.71
C GLN A 37 13.32 -4.39 -6.73
N LEU A 38 13.67 -3.14 -6.40
CA LEU A 38 12.70 -2.05 -6.26
C LEU A 38 12.13 -1.60 -7.61
N GLU A 39 12.87 -1.84 -8.68
CA GLU A 39 12.52 -1.52 -10.06
C GLU A 39 11.74 -2.64 -10.74
N ASP A 40 11.57 -3.79 -10.08
CA ASP A 40 10.79 -4.90 -10.61
C ASP A 40 9.31 -4.48 -10.81
N PRO A 41 8.77 -4.55 -12.04
CA PRO A 41 7.39 -4.17 -12.32
C PRO A 41 6.37 -4.97 -11.50
N GLU A 42 6.63 -6.23 -11.19
CA GLU A 42 5.72 -7.05 -10.38
C GLU A 42 5.70 -6.58 -8.93
N PHE A 43 6.87 -6.29 -8.34
CA PHE A 43 6.96 -5.66 -7.03
C PHE A 43 6.24 -4.31 -6.97
N GLN A 44 6.49 -3.42 -7.94
CA GLN A 44 5.85 -2.09 -7.96
C GLN A 44 4.33 -2.19 -8.10
N ALA A 45 3.84 -3.09 -8.95
CA ALA A 45 2.41 -3.34 -9.12
C ALA A 45 1.77 -3.89 -7.84
N SER A 46 2.46 -4.77 -7.11
CA SER A 46 1.95 -5.33 -5.85
C SER A 46 1.70 -4.28 -4.76
N ASN A 47 2.38 -3.14 -4.85
CA ASN A 47 2.27 -2.01 -3.92
C ASN A 47 1.18 -0.99 -4.30
N ILE A 48 0.45 -1.21 -5.40
CA ILE A 48 -0.70 -0.40 -5.80
C ILE A 48 -1.97 -0.97 -5.16
N MET A 49 -2.57 -0.20 -4.24
CA MET A 49 -3.78 -0.59 -3.54
C MET A 49 -4.98 0.16 -4.13
N HIS A 50 -5.99 -0.55 -4.63
CA HIS A 50 -7.20 0.00 -5.25
C HIS A 50 -8.37 0.14 -4.26
#